data_AF-A0A7X2MZW0-F1
#
_entry.id   AF-A0A7X2MZW0-F1
#
_cell.length_a   1.000
_cell.length_b   1.000
_cell.length_c   1.000
_cell.angle_alpha   90.00
_cell.angle_beta   90.00
_cell.angle_gamma   90.00
#
_symmetry.space_group_name_H-M   'P 1'
#
loop_
_entity.id
_entity.type
_entity.pdbx_description
1 polymer ?
#
loop_
_entity_poly.entity_id
_entity_poly.type
_entity_poly.pdbx_seq_one_letter_code
_entity_poly.pdbx_strand_id
1 'polypeptide(L)'
;MLPIIIKIYSRVIKKDIRISAFIYLTMLTLIAFITEIARTGHGCLIVTILITIILKVIFTKDVEKIRVASMMHDIGKLMIPSEILDKKGKLTLEEFDIIKTHATLGEEILHNTNGTIMECAKVIALDHHEKWDGKGYNGKKGSNISIEGRIVAVADVYDALVSKRSYKEA
;
A
#
# COMPACT_ATOMS: atom_id res chain seq x y z
N MET A 1 32.77 -9.34 -20.28
CA MET A 1 31.84 -8.45 -19.56
C MET A 1 31.31 -9.10 -18.28
N LEU A 2 30.73 -10.31 -18.35
CA LEU A 2 30.28 -11.10 -17.18
C LEU A 2 31.35 -11.35 -16.07
N PRO A 3 32.64 -11.63 -16.38
CA PRO A 3 33.63 -11.95 -15.34
C PRO A 3 34.10 -10.73 -14.52
N ILE A 4 34.08 -9.53 -15.12
CA ILE A 4 34.44 -8.26 -14.46
C ILE A 4 33.31 -7.86 -13.50
N ILE A 5 32.08 -8.02 -13.95
CA ILE A 5 30.87 -7.78 -13.18
C ILE A 5 30.84 -8.71 -11.94
N ILE A 6 31.09 -10.01 -12.09
CA ILE A 6 31.16 -10.97 -10.96
C ILE A 6 32.28 -10.62 -9.95
N LYS A 7 33.42 -10.09 -10.42
CA LYS A 7 34.57 -9.69 -9.58
C LYS A 7 34.32 -8.39 -8.81
N ILE A 8 33.50 -7.49 -9.34
CA ILE A 8 33.02 -6.29 -8.65
C ILE A 8 31.94 -6.69 -7.62
N TYR A 9 31.02 -7.59 -7.98
CA TYR A 9 29.97 -8.09 -7.08
C TYR A 9 30.53 -8.85 -5.87
N SER A 10 31.54 -9.70 -6.04
CA SER A 10 32.13 -10.47 -4.92
C SER A 10 32.85 -9.62 -3.87
N ARG A 11 33.24 -8.38 -4.22
CA ARG A 11 33.83 -7.40 -3.28
C ARG A 11 32.78 -6.60 -2.52
N VAL A 12 31.60 -6.40 -3.08
CA VAL A 12 30.48 -5.66 -2.46
C VAL A 12 29.65 -6.54 -1.53
N ILE A 13 29.45 -7.81 -1.90
CA ILE A 13 28.61 -8.79 -1.17
C ILE A 13 29.14 -9.11 0.24
N LYS A 14 30.44 -8.97 0.50
CA LYS A 14 31.04 -9.36 1.80
C LYS A 14 30.80 -8.38 2.96
N LYS A 15 30.24 -7.19 2.73
CA LYS A 15 30.18 -6.16 3.79
C LYS A 15 28.85 -5.99 4.50
N ASP A 16 27.72 -6.43 3.94
CA ASP A 16 26.44 -6.29 4.66
C ASP A 16 25.35 -7.23 4.12
N ILE A 17 24.88 -8.14 4.97
CA ILE A 17 23.88 -9.16 4.62
C ILE A 17 22.53 -8.52 4.26
N ARG A 18 22.23 -7.33 4.80
CA ARG A 18 20.98 -6.60 4.55
C ARG A 18 20.96 -5.93 3.17
N ILE A 19 22.12 -5.46 2.70
CA ILE A 19 22.28 -4.89 1.36
C ILE A 19 22.18 -5.98 0.29
N SER A 20 22.69 -7.19 0.58
CA SER A 20 22.56 -8.34 -0.33
C SER A 20 21.10 -8.76 -0.55
N ALA A 21 20.25 -8.77 0.48
CA ALA A 21 18.83 -9.07 0.34
C ALA A 21 18.07 -7.97 -0.44
N PHE A 22 18.43 -6.70 -0.23
CA PHE A 22 17.88 -5.55 -0.94
C PHE A 22 18.22 -5.55 -2.43
N ILE A 23 19.48 -5.88 -2.78
CA ILE A 23 19.91 -6.03 -4.19
C ILE A 23 19.21 -7.23 -4.83
N TYR A 24 19.02 -8.33 -4.10
CA TYR A 24 18.36 -9.53 -4.62
C TYR A 24 16.87 -9.30 -4.91
N LEU A 25 16.16 -8.58 -4.03
CA LEU A 25 14.74 -8.27 -4.18
C LEU A 25 14.49 -7.22 -5.29
N THR A 26 15.38 -6.23 -5.41
CA THR A 26 15.35 -5.26 -6.51
C THR A 26 15.70 -5.89 -7.86
N MET A 27 16.58 -6.88 -7.89
CA MET A 27 16.86 -7.66 -9.10
C MET A 27 15.71 -8.59 -9.50
N LEU A 28 15.03 -9.25 -8.56
CA LEU A 28 13.84 -10.07 -8.83
C LEU A 28 12.70 -9.25 -9.43
N THR A 29 12.47 -8.05 -8.89
CA THR A 29 11.45 -7.12 -9.41
C THR A 29 11.82 -6.55 -10.78
N LEU A 30 13.11 -6.29 -11.03
CA LEU A 30 13.61 -5.87 -12.35
C LEU A 30 13.52 -7.00 -13.41
N ILE A 31 13.75 -8.25 -13.02
CA ILE A 31 13.59 -9.41 -13.92
C ILE A 31 12.11 -9.63 -14.25
N ALA A 32 11.22 -9.56 -13.26
CA ALA A 32 9.77 -9.60 -13.47
C ALA A 32 9.33 -8.46 -14.42
N PHE A 33 9.91 -7.27 -14.27
CA PHE A 33 9.70 -6.10 -15.12
C PHE A 33 10.18 -6.31 -16.58
N ILE A 34 11.35 -6.91 -16.81
CA ILE A 34 11.82 -7.24 -18.18
C ILE A 34 10.92 -8.28 -18.84
N THR A 35 10.45 -9.26 -18.06
CA THR A 35 9.57 -10.32 -18.56
C THR A 35 8.18 -9.79 -18.94
N GLU A 36 7.68 -8.77 -18.22
CA GLU A 36 6.38 -8.15 -18.51
C GLU A 36 6.46 -7.10 -19.64
N ILE A 37 7.55 -6.32 -19.74
CA ILE A 37 7.80 -5.42 -20.88
C ILE A 37 7.81 -6.18 -22.20
N ALA A 38 8.43 -7.37 -22.22
CA ALA A 38 8.45 -8.22 -23.40
C ALA A 38 7.05 -8.73 -23.80
N ARG A 39 6.05 -8.65 -22.91
CA ARG A 39 4.75 -9.29 -23.06
C ARG A 39 3.60 -8.34 -23.38
N THR A 40 3.56 -7.11 -22.86
CA THR A 40 2.30 -6.32 -22.87
C THR A 40 2.37 -4.91 -23.44
N GLY A 41 3.54 -4.35 -23.73
CA GLY A 41 3.69 -3.13 -24.56
C GLY A 41 2.95 -1.86 -24.07
N HIS A 42 2.42 -1.83 -22.84
CA HIS A 42 1.68 -0.71 -22.28
C HIS A 42 2.06 -0.47 -20.81
N GLY A 43 2.31 0.79 -20.45
CA GLY A 43 2.09 1.25 -19.07
C GLY A 43 3.28 1.81 -18.29
N CYS A 44 4.10 2.69 -18.88
CA CYS A 44 5.18 3.42 -18.20
C CYS A 44 4.70 4.25 -16.96
N LEU A 45 3.41 4.55 -16.84
CA LEU A 45 2.86 5.47 -15.81
C LEU A 45 2.72 4.84 -14.42
N ILE A 46 2.20 3.60 -14.33
CA ILE A 46 1.95 2.92 -13.04
C ILE A 46 3.27 2.57 -12.35
N VAL A 47 4.26 2.14 -13.15
CA VAL A 47 5.60 1.83 -12.67
C VAL A 47 6.32 3.07 -12.13
N THR A 48 6.18 4.22 -12.80
CA THR A 48 6.77 5.48 -12.34
C THR A 48 6.15 5.94 -11.01
N ILE A 49 4.85 5.72 -10.81
CA ILE A 49 4.15 6.04 -9.55
C ILE A 49 4.63 5.12 -8.41
N LEU A 50 4.71 3.81 -8.66
CA LEU A 50 5.17 2.84 -7.66
C LEU A 50 6.63 3.10 -7.25
N ILE A 51 7.51 3.37 -8.21
CA ILE A 51 8.92 3.74 -7.95
C ILE A 51 9.00 5.06 -7.19
N THR A 52 8.19 6.06 -7.53
CA THR A 52 8.16 7.33 -6.80
C THR A 52 7.70 7.15 -5.36
N ILE A 53 6.69 6.29 -5.12
CA ILE A 53 6.20 5.95 -3.78
C ILE A 53 7.28 5.23 -2.99
N ILE A 54 7.92 4.22 -3.58
CA ILE A 54 9.03 3.48 -2.96
C ILE A 54 10.19 4.43 -2.63
N LEU A 55 10.56 5.33 -3.55
CA LEU A 55 11.61 6.33 -3.32
C LEU A 55 11.22 7.30 -2.20
N LYS A 56 9.98 7.78 -2.17
CA LYS A 56 9.50 8.67 -1.09
C LYS A 56 9.48 7.96 0.26
N VAL A 57 8.98 6.72 0.29
CA VAL A 57 9.02 5.84 1.47
C VAL A 57 10.47 5.71 1.94
N ILE A 58 11.42 5.35 1.07
CA ILE A 58 12.85 5.26 1.39
C ILE A 58 13.43 6.57 1.93
N PHE A 59 12.96 7.74 1.46
CA PHE A 59 13.38 9.06 1.97
C PHE A 59 12.64 9.51 3.24
N THR A 60 11.53 8.89 3.61
CA THR A 60 10.95 9.04 4.95
C THR A 60 11.77 8.18 5.91
N LYS A 61 12.29 8.76 7.01
CA LYS A 61 12.99 7.99 8.05
C LYS A 61 12.08 6.99 8.80
N ASP A 62 10.82 6.85 8.35
CA ASP A 62 9.70 6.26 9.07
C ASP A 62 9.07 5.06 8.34
N VAL A 63 9.75 4.46 7.36
CA VAL A 63 9.26 3.30 6.59
C VAL A 63 8.68 2.20 7.48
N GLU A 64 9.40 1.86 8.55
CA GLU A 64 9.00 0.79 9.45
C GLU A 64 7.73 1.15 10.24
N LYS A 65 7.59 2.42 10.63
CA LYS A 65 6.39 2.93 11.29
C LYS A 65 5.19 2.83 10.37
N ILE A 66 5.32 3.22 9.11
CA ILE A 66 4.24 3.13 8.11
C ILE A 66 3.89 1.66 7.84
N ARG A 67 4.90 0.79 7.70
CA ARG A 67 4.72 -0.66 7.47
C ARG A 67 3.90 -1.32 8.57
N VAL A 68 4.20 -1.02 9.84
CA VAL A 68 3.46 -1.57 10.98
C VAL A 68 2.09 -0.91 11.09
N ALA A 69 2.01 0.41 10.96
CA ALA A 69 0.77 1.17 11.06
C ALA A 69 -0.26 0.77 9.99
N SER A 70 0.18 0.48 8.76
CA SER A 70 -0.69 0.12 7.65
C SER A 70 -1.42 -1.21 7.87
N MET A 71 -0.96 -2.08 8.77
CA MET A 71 -1.69 -3.32 9.09
C MET A 71 -3.06 -3.06 9.74
N MET A 72 -3.28 -1.85 10.26
CA MET A 72 -4.52 -1.44 10.93
C MET A 72 -5.42 -0.55 10.06
N HIS A 73 -5.11 -0.35 8.77
CA HIS A 73 -5.90 0.55 7.90
C HIS A 73 -7.40 0.21 7.88
N ASP A 74 -7.72 -1.09 7.95
CA ASP A 74 -9.07 -1.64 7.90
C ASP A 74 -9.68 -1.97 9.27
N ILE A 75 -9.05 -1.57 10.39
CA ILE A 75 -9.47 -1.95 11.75
C ILE A 75 -10.92 -1.55 12.06
N GLY A 76 -11.42 -0.47 11.46
CA GLY A 76 -12.80 -0.02 11.63
C GLY A 76 -13.85 -0.98 11.08
N LYS A 77 -13.47 -1.95 10.24
CA LYS A 77 -14.39 -3.00 9.76
C LYS A 77 -14.94 -3.85 10.90
N LEU A 78 -14.27 -3.89 12.05
CA LEU A 78 -14.77 -4.52 13.28
C LEU A 78 -16.09 -3.92 13.78
N MET A 79 -16.39 -2.68 13.41
CA MET A 79 -17.60 -1.96 13.81
C MET A 79 -18.70 -1.98 12.74
N ILE A 80 -18.45 -2.63 11.59
CA ILE A 80 -19.44 -2.77 10.51
C ILE A 80 -20.28 -4.03 10.76
N PRO A 81 -21.62 -3.98 10.62
CA PRO A 81 -22.48 -5.16 10.76
C PRO A 81 -22.04 -6.30 9.84
N SER A 82 -21.94 -7.51 10.37
CA SER A 82 -21.47 -8.68 9.63
C SER A 82 -22.40 -9.03 8.47
N GLU A 83 -23.71 -8.76 8.58
CA GLU A 83 -24.68 -8.97 7.52
C GLU A 83 -24.38 -8.14 6.27
N ILE A 84 -23.73 -6.97 6.44
CA ILE A 84 -23.29 -6.10 5.35
C ILE A 84 -21.89 -6.50 4.90
N LEU A 85 -20.96 -6.72 5.84
CA LEU A 85 -19.56 -7.01 5.54
C LEU A 85 -19.36 -8.35 4.82
N ASP A 86 -20.11 -9.38 5.23
CA ASP A 86 -20.01 -10.76 4.71
C ASP A 86 -21.05 -11.05 3.61
N LYS A 87 -21.77 -10.03 3.13
CA LYS A 87 -22.83 -10.18 2.14
C LYS A 87 -22.30 -10.82 0.86
N LYS A 88 -22.85 -11.99 0.50
CA LYS A 88 -22.57 -12.68 -0.76
C LYS A 88 -23.40 -12.06 -1.90
N GLY A 89 -23.02 -10.87 -2.36
CA GLY A 89 -23.70 -10.18 -3.44
C GLY A 89 -23.25 -8.73 -3.59
N LYS A 90 -23.89 -7.99 -4.52
CA LYS A 90 -23.67 -6.55 -4.63
C LYS A 90 -24.29 -5.84 -3.42
N LEU A 91 -23.56 -4.85 -2.92
CA LEU A 91 -24.06 -3.93 -1.90
C LEU A 91 -25.04 -2.94 -2.53
N THR A 92 -26.05 -2.51 -1.78
CA THR A 92 -26.83 -1.33 -2.12
C THR A 92 -26.02 -0.06 -1.89
N LEU A 93 -26.53 1.10 -2.33
CA LEU A 93 -25.85 2.37 -2.10
C LEU A 93 -25.76 2.68 -0.60
N GLU A 94 -26.83 2.39 0.14
CA GLU A 94 -26.92 2.60 1.58
C GLU A 94 -25.96 1.67 2.34
N GLU A 95 -25.88 0.40 1.94
CA GLU A 95 -24.93 -0.55 2.52
C GLU A 95 -23.48 -0.14 2.23
N PHE A 96 -23.20 0.34 1.01
CA PHE A 96 -21.89 0.88 0.67
C PHE A 96 -21.55 2.12 1.49
N ASP A 97 -22.52 3.01 1.72
CA ASP A 97 -22.36 4.18 2.60
C ASP A 97 -22.01 3.77 4.03
N ILE A 98 -22.62 2.71 4.56
CA ILE A 98 -22.25 2.13 5.86
C ILE A 98 -20.82 1.60 5.82
N ILE A 99 -20.42 0.83 4.81
CA ILE A 99 -19.04 0.31 4.73
C ILE A 99 -18.02 1.45 4.71
N LYS A 100 -18.28 2.57 4.01
CA LYS A 100 -17.35 3.71 3.97
C LYS A 100 -17.01 4.26 5.35
N THR A 101 -17.90 4.12 6.33
CA THR A 101 -17.67 4.60 7.70
C THR A 101 -16.54 3.86 8.42
N HIS A 102 -16.06 2.71 7.91
CA HIS A 102 -14.93 2.01 8.56
C HIS A 102 -13.66 2.87 8.67
N ALA A 103 -13.46 3.83 7.76
CA ALA A 103 -12.32 4.73 7.82
C ALA A 103 -12.40 5.64 9.05
N THR A 104 -13.57 6.25 9.30
CA THR A 104 -13.80 7.10 10.47
C THR A 104 -13.88 6.28 11.76
N LEU A 105 -14.54 5.12 11.73
CA LEU A 105 -14.61 4.21 12.88
C LEU A 105 -13.22 3.66 13.25
N GLY A 106 -12.34 3.43 12.27
CA GLY A 106 -10.96 3.02 12.52
C GLY A 106 -10.15 4.12 13.21
N GLU A 107 -10.35 5.37 12.82
CA GLU A 107 -9.79 6.53 13.52
C GLU A 107 -10.28 6.60 14.97
N GLU A 108 -11.59 6.46 15.19
CA GLU A 108 -12.22 6.48 16.52
C GLU A 108 -11.71 5.37 17.44
N ILE A 109 -11.58 4.14 16.91
CA ILE A 109 -11.01 3.00 17.65
C ILE A 109 -9.59 3.30 18.11
N LEU A 110 -8.80 3.97 17.27
CA LEU A 110 -7.41 4.29 17.54
C LEU A 110 -7.24 5.60 18.34
N HIS A 111 -8.28 6.42 18.48
CA HIS A 111 -8.22 7.75 19.09
C HIS A 111 -7.61 7.76 20.50
N ASN A 112 -7.91 6.75 21.31
CA ASN A 112 -7.44 6.68 22.70
C ASN A 112 -6.10 5.94 22.87
N THR A 113 -5.44 5.59 21.76
CA THR A 113 -4.16 4.89 21.79
C THR A 113 -3.00 5.87 21.64
N ASN A 114 -1.94 5.64 22.40
CA ASN A 114 -0.77 6.53 22.41
C ASN A 114 0.40 5.90 21.65
N GLY A 115 1.28 6.75 21.12
CA GLY A 115 2.54 6.34 20.50
C GLY A 115 2.58 6.60 19.00
N THR A 116 3.80 6.75 18.48
CA THR A 116 4.02 7.22 17.10
C THR A 116 3.44 6.30 16.04
N ILE A 117 3.45 4.97 16.27
CA ILE A 117 2.84 3.99 15.37
C ILE A 117 1.32 4.13 15.37
N MET A 118 0.71 4.32 16.54
CA MET A 118 -0.74 4.41 16.68
C MET A 118 -1.28 5.70 16.07
N GLU A 119 -0.58 6.82 16.26
CA GLU A 119 -0.91 8.08 15.58
C GLU A 119 -0.81 7.95 14.05
N CYS A 120 0.21 7.25 13.56
CA CYS A 120 0.35 6.95 12.14
C CYS A 120 -0.80 6.06 11.63
N ALA A 121 -1.18 5.04 12.40
CA ALA A 121 -2.25 4.12 12.07
C ALA A 121 -3.62 4.83 12.01
N LYS A 122 -3.87 5.74 12.96
CA LYS A 122 -5.06 6.60 12.99
C LYS A 122 -5.20 7.42 11.72
N VAL A 123 -4.11 8.07 11.31
CA VAL A 123 -4.05 8.85 10.06
C VAL A 123 -4.27 7.96 8.84
N ILE A 124 -3.63 6.79 8.77
CA ILE A 124 -3.80 5.84 7.67
C ILE A 124 -5.24 5.33 7.59
N ALA A 125 -5.83 4.92 8.71
CA ALA A 125 -7.21 4.42 8.75
C ALA A 125 -8.20 5.45 8.20
N LEU A 126 -8.02 6.73 8.55
CA LEU A 126 -8.88 7.81 8.04
C LEU A 126 -8.65 8.13 6.55
N ASP A 127 -7.41 8.07 6.07
CA ASP A 127 -7.01 8.63 4.77
C ASP A 127 -6.86 7.60 3.63
N HIS A 128 -6.75 6.30 3.90
CA HIS A 128 -6.37 5.31 2.88
C HIS A 128 -7.40 5.13 1.73
N HIS A 129 -8.62 5.64 1.88
CA HIS A 129 -9.63 5.69 0.81
C HIS A 129 -9.86 7.10 0.24
N GLU A 130 -9.03 8.08 0.63
CA GLU A 130 -9.05 9.40 0.01
C GLU A 130 -8.51 9.35 -1.41
N LYS A 131 -9.08 10.22 -2.27
CA LYS A 131 -8.65 10.37 -3.65
C LYS A 131 -8.08 11.76 -3.85
N TRP A 132 -7.06 11.87 -4.69
CA TRP A 132 -6.39 13.14 -4.95
C TRP A 132 -7.35 14.28 -5.36
N ASP A 133 -8.41 13.94 -6.09
CA ASP A 133 -9.47 14.85 -6.56
C ASP A 133 -10.55 15.16 -5.50
N GLY A 134 -10.49 14.52 -4.33
CA GLY A 134 -11.43 14.65 -3.21
C GLY A 134 -12.76 13.99 -3.42
N LYS A 135 -12.85 13.01 -4.33
CA LYS A 135 -13.99 12.09 -4.42
C LYS A 135 -13.79 10.84 -3.54
N GLY A 136 -12.93 10.95 -2.53
CA GLY A 136 -12.71 9.94 -1.49
C GLY A 136 -13.85 9.91 -0.47
N TYR A 137 -13.65 9.21 0.63
CA TYR A 137 -14.71 9.00 1.63
C TYR A 137 -15.06 10.26 2.41
N ASN A 138 -14.05 11.02 2.85
CA ASN A 138 -14.19 12.23 3.67
C ASN A 138 -13.89 13.52 2.89
N GLY A 139 -13.57 13.40 1.59
CA GLY A 139 -13.45 14.54 0.67
C GLY A 139 -12.17 15.35 0.79
N LYS A 140 -11.11 14.80 1.40
CA LYS A 140 -9.79 15.44 1.46
C LYS A 140 -9.19 15.53 0.07
N LYS A 141 -8.51 16.64 -0.23
CA LYS A 141 -7.99 16.94 -1.58
C LYS A 141 -6.50 17.20 -1.57
N GLY A 142 -5.80 16.69 -2.59
CA GLY A 142 -4.40 16.98 -2.84
C GLY A 142 -3.50 16.75 -1.61
N SER A 143 -2.82 17.82 -1.19
CA SER A 143 -1.90 17.81 -0.05
C SER A 143 -2.58 17.71 1.33
N ASN A 144 -3.91 17.83 1.40
CA ASN A 144 -4.64 17.62 2.65
C ASN A 144 -4.75 16.13 3.01
N ILE A 145 -4.42 15.24 2.08
CA ILE A 145 -4.28 13.80 2.32
C ILE A 145 -2.86 13.53 2.80
N SER A 146 -2.73 12.86 3.94
CA SER A 146 -1.44 12.45 4.50
C SER A 146 -0.59 11.70 3.47
N ILE A 147 0.73 11.77 3.62
CA ILE A 147 1.61 11.01 2.71
C ILE A 147 1.45 9.51 2.96
N GLU A 148 1.28 9.12 4.22
CA GLU A 148 1.03 7.78 4.70
C GLU A 148 -0.27 7.21 4.11
N GLY A 149 -1.37 7.95 4.20
CA GLY A 149 -2.64 7.56 3.60
C GLY A 149 -2.56 7.39 2.08
N ARG A 150 -1.85 8.29 1.38
CA ARG A 150 -1.61 8.15 -0.08
C ARG A 150 -0.79 6.93 -0.44
N ILE A 151 0.23 6.60 0.35
CA ILE A 151 1.06 5.40 0.14
C ILE A 151 0.20 4.15 0.31
N VAL A 152 -0.57 4.07 1.39
CA VAL A 152 -1.41 2.91 1.70
C VAL A 152 -2.57 2.77 0.69
N ALA A 153 -3.18 3.87 0.25
CA ALA A 153 -4.22 3.85 -0.79
C ALA A 153 -3.74 3.16 -2.09
N VAL A 154 -2.51 3.46 -2.52
CA VAL A 154 -1.94 2.82 -3.72
C VAL A 154 -1.61 1.36 -3.47
N ALA A 155 -1.08 1.03 -2.29
CA ALA A 155 -0.77 -0.35 -1.91
C ALA A 155 -2.03 -1.22 -1.83
N ASP A 156 -3.12 -0.72 -1.23
CA ASP A 156 -4.40 -1.42 -1.10
C ASP A 156 -5.05 -1.67 -2.47
N VAL A 157 -5.06 -0.66 -3.36
CA VAL A 157 -5.54 -0.85 -4.74
C VAL A 157 -4.70 -1.88 -5.48
N TYR A 158 -3.37 -1.83 -5.35
CA TYR A 158 -2.51 -2.83 -5.98
C TYR A 158 -2.79 -4.24 -5.45
N ASP A 159 -2.89 -4.42 -4.12
CA ASP A 159 -3.24 -5.70 -3.51
C ASP A 159 -4.60 -6.20 -4.02
N ALA A 160 -5.61 -5.35 -4.07
CA ALA A 160 -6.93 -5.69 -4.60
C ALA A 160 -6.89 -6.18 -6.07
N LEU A 161 -5.97 -5.64 -6.87
CA LEU A 161 -5.80 -6.03 -8.27
C LEU A 161 -5.09 -7.39 -8.40
N VAL A 162 -4.00 -7.61 -7.66
CA VAL A 162 -3.15 -8.80 -7.80
C VAL A 162 -3.60 -10.00 -6.97
N SER A 163 -4.29 -9.77 -5.85
CA SER A 163 -4.78 -10.83 -4.98
C SER A 163 -5.98 -11.55 -5.60
N LYS A 164 -5.92 -12.89 -5.61
CA LYS A 164 -7.06 -13.75 -5.95
C LYS A 164 -8.10 -13.63 -4.85
N ARG A 165 -9.11 -12.79 -5.05
CA ARG A 165 -10.25 -12.67 -4.12
C ARG A 165 -11.30 -13.72 -4.45
N SER A 166 -11.97 -14.27 -3.45
CA SER A 166 -12.94 -15.37 -3.56
C SER A 166 -14.16 -15.05 -4.44
N TYR A 167 -14.37 -13.78 -4.79
CA TYR A 167 -15.41 -13.29 -5.70
C TYR A 167 -14.89 -12.93 -7.10
N LYS A 168 -13.59 -13.12 -7.36
CA LYS A 168 -13.01 -13.15 -8.71
C LYS A 168 -12.92 -14.61 -9.13
N GLU A 169 -13.98 -15.16 -9.72
CA GLU A 169 -13.88 -16.40 -10.49
C GLU A 169 -13.83 -16.12 -12.00
N ALA A 170 -12.87 -16.83 -12.62
CA ALA A 170 -12.59 -17.08 -14.04
C ALA A 170 -12.24 -15.90 -14.96
#